data_AF-A0A4P5W6P9-F1
#
_entry.id   AF-A0A4P5W6P9-F1
#
_cell.length_a   1.000
_cell.length_b   1.000
_cell.length_c   1.000
_cell.angle_alpha   90.00
_cell.angle_beta   90.00
_cell.angle_gamma   90.00
#
_symmetry.space_group_name_H-M   'P 1'
#
loop_
_entity.id
_entity.type
_entity.pdbx_description
1 polymer ?
#
loop_
_entity_poly.entity_id
_entity_poly.type
_entity_poly.pdbx_seq_one_letter_code
_entity_poly.pdbx_strand_id
1 'polypeptide(L)'
;MPRAFFPHTLNDVVHAVDGAFGLVVGDLPDGTIWVLKRGRREPGFTLTHYADAQRSRELARELVVDRRAAINRFAELIVLNERL
;
A
#
# COMPACT_ATOMS: atom_id res chain seq x y z
N MET A 1 12.97 -12.64 -2.46
CA MET A 1 12.06 -11.47 -2.57
C MET A 1 11.16 -11.45 -1.34
N PRO A 2 10.90 -10.30 -0.69
CA PRO A 2 9.92 -10.26 0.40
C PRO A 2 8.57 -10.75 -0.15
N ARG A 3 7.97 -11.72 0.56
CA ARG A 3 6.70 -12.34 0.18
C ARG A 3 5.60 -11.28 0.29
N ALA A 4 4.75 -11.14 -0.74
CA ALA A 4 3.65 -10.19 -0.69
C ALA A 4 2.74 -10.53 0.50
N PHE A 5 2.48 -9.54 1.35
CA PHE A 5 1.54 -9.63 2.46
C PHE A 5 0.33 -8.78 2.11
N PHE A 6 -0.84 -9.42 2.08
CA PHE A 6 -2.12 -8.84 1.73
C PHE A 6 -2.91 -8.57 3.02
N PRO A 7 -3.17 -7.30 3.38
CA PRO A 7 -3.85 -6.94 4.60
C PRO A 7 -5.34 -7.23 4.48
N HIS A 8 -5.94 -7.71 5.57
CA HIS A 8 -7.39 -7.94 5.65
C HIS A 8 -8.08 -6.93 6.57
N THR A 9 -7.28 -6.23 7.38
CA THR A 9 -7.74 -5.18 8.30
C THR A 9 -6.88 -3.93 8.17
N LEU A 10 -7.40 -2.79 8.62
CA LEU A 10 -6.65 -1.54 8.70
C LEU A 10 -5.45 -1.65 9.66
N ASN A 11 -5.59 -2.46 10.71
CA ASN A 11 -4.51 -2.72 11.65
C ASN A 11 -3.33 -3.44 10.98
N ASP A 12 -3.60 -4.37 10.05
CA ASP A 12 -2.56 -5.03 9.25
C ASP A 12 -1.77 -4.00 8.41
N VAL A 13 -2.49 -3.04 7.81
CA VAL A 13 -1.89 -1.94 7.05
C VAL A 13 -0.97 -1.11 7.94
N VAL A 14 -1.46 -0.68 9.10
CA VAL A 14 -0.70 0.10 10.08
C VAL A 14 0.57 -0.63 10.49
N HIS A 15 0.45 -1.89 10.92
CA HIS A 15 1.59 -2.69 11.36
C HIS A 15 2.64 -2.89 10.26
N ALA A 16 2.20 -3.16 9.03
CA ALA A 16 3.12 -3.37 7.90
C ALA A 16 3.85 -2.09 7.47
N VAL A 17 3.15 -0.96 7.47
CA VAL A 17 3.69 0.36 7.09
C VAL A 17 4.65 0.92 8.15
N ASP A 18 4.35 0.71 9.43
CA ASP A 18 5.22 1.15 10.52
C ASP A 18 6.39 0.19 10.76
N GLY A 19 6.20 -1.08 10.39
CA GLY A 19 7.18 -2.15 10.55
C GLY A 19 8.50 -1.93 9.79
N ALA A 20 9.42 -2.87 9.98
CA ALA A 20 10.81 -2.77 9.49
C ALA A 20 10.93 -2.58 7.97
N PHE A 21 10.00 -3.16 7.20
CA PHE A 21 10.00 -3.03 5.75
C PHE A 21 9.28 -1.77 5.26
N GLY A 22 8.32 -1.26 6.04
CA GLY A 22 7.49 -0.11 5.70
C GLY A 22 6.78 -0.29 4.37
N LEU A 23 6.17 -1.45 4.16
CA LEU A 23 5.58 -1.82 2.88
C LEU A 23 4.40 -2.77 3.09
N VAL A 24 3.33 -2.52 2.35
CA VAL A 24 2.12 -3.36 2.29
C VAL A 24 1.59 -3.42 0.87
N VAL A 25 0.98 -4.54 0.48
CA VAL A 25 0.43 -4.78 -0.85
C VAL A 25 -1.03 -5.18 -0.68
N GLY A 26 -1.95 -4.64 -1.46
CA GLY A 26 -3.34 -5.09 -1.49
C GLY A 26 -3.71 -5.50 -2.90
N ASP A 27 -4.36 -6.65 -3.02
CA ASP A 27 -4.89 -7.15 -4.28
C ASP A 27 -6.30 -6.66 -4.52
N LEU A 28 -6.62 -6.47 -5.80
CA LEU A 28 -7.95 -6.13 -6.25
C LEU A 28 -8.58 -7.31 -7.01
N PRO A 29 -9.92 -7.40 -7.04
CA PRO A 29 -10.61 -8.48 -7.76
C PRO A 29 -10.30 -8.54 -9.26
N ASP A 30 -9.82 -7.44 -9.85
CA ASP A 30 -9.43 -7.36 -11.26
C ASP A 30 -8.00 -7.89 -11.53
N GLY A 31 -7.30 -8.37 -10.50
CA GLY A 31 -5.94 -8.89 -10.58
C GLY A 31 -4.83 -7.83 -10.49
N THR A 32 -5.20 -6.54 -10.47
CA THR A 32 -4.25 -5.46 -10.22
C THR A 32 -3.91 -5.37 -8.73
N ILE A 33 -2.82 -4.67 -8.40
CA ILE A 33 -2.40 -4.50 -7.00
C ILE A 33 -2.06 -3.05 -6.68
N TRP A 34 -2.36 -2.63 -5.46
CA TRP A 34 -1.82 -1.41 -4.89
C TRP A 34 -0.69 -1.73 -3.92
N VAL A 35 0.39 -0.96 -3.98
CA VAL A 35 1.51 -1.03 -3.05
C VAL A 35 1.64 0.29 -2.32
N LEU A 36 1.56 0.26 -0.99
CA LEU A 36 1.92 1.39 -0.14
C LEU A 36 3.31 1.14 0.44
N LYS A 37 4.21 2.10 0.25
CA LYS A 37 5.59 2.03 0.70
C LYS A 37 6.01 3.31 1.41
N ARG A 38 6.54 3.19 2.63
CA ARG A 38 7.19 4.27 3.37
C ARG A 38 8.54 4.61 2.73
N GLY A 39 8.78 5.89 2.47
CA GLY A 39 10.07 6.40 2.03
C GLY A 39 11.14 6.15 3.10
N ARG A 40 12.26 5.52 2.73
CA ARG A 40 13.40 5.29 3.65
C ARG A 40 14.35 6.48 3.73
N ARG A 41 14.48 7.22 2.63
CA ARG A 41 15.40 8.36 2.48
C ARG A 41 14.67 9.67 2.21
N GLU A 42 13.44 9.58 1.73
CA GLU A 42 12.59 10.72 1.40
C GLU A 42 11.38 10.72 2.35
N PRO A 43 10.96 11.88 2.85
CA PRO A 43 9.79 11.98 3.71
C PRO A 43 8.53 11.60 2.92
N GLY A 44 7.66 10.80 3.53
CA GLY A 44 6.35 10.44 3.01
C GLY A 44 6.20 8.98 2.58
N PHE A 45 5.13 8.73 1.84
CA PHE A 45 4.65 7.42 1.44
C PHE A 45 4.30 7.41 -0.04
N THR A 46 4.73 6.38 -0.74
CA THR A 46 4.40 6.18 -2.15
C THR A 46 3.33 5.12 -2.26
N LEU A 47 2.23 5.48 -2.93
CA LEU A 47 1.20 4.57 -3.40
C LEU A 47 1.50 4.26 -4.87
N THR A 48 1.52 2.99 -5.24
CA THR A 48 1.77 2.59 -6.63
C THR A 48 0.79 1.50 -7.05
N HIS A 49 0.08 1.74 -8.15
CA HIS A 49 -0.83 0.79 -8.76
C HIS A 49 -0.08 0.03 -9.83
N TYR A 50 -0.12 -1.30 -9.76
CA TYR A 50 0.48 -2.17 -10.76
C TYR A 50 -0.57 -3.04 -11.43
N ALA A 51 -0.31 -3.39 -12.68
CA ALA A 51 -1.17 -4.24 -13.48
C ALA A 51 -1.31 -5.67 -12.92
N ASP A 52 -0.32 -6.15 -12.16
CA ASP A 52 -0.31 -7.48 -11.58
C ASP A 52 0.64 -7.57 -10.37
N ALA A 53 0.56 -8.70 -9.67
CA ALA A 53 1.42 -9.02 -8.53
C ALA A 53 2.92 -9.12 -8.88
N GLN A 54 3.27 -9.35 -10.15
CA GLN A 54 4.64 -9.33 -10.64
C GLN A 54 5.16 -7.90 -10.86
N ARG A 55 4.29 -6.89 -10.70
CA ARG A 55 4.59 -5.48 -10.93
C ARG A 55 5.10 -5.23 -12.34
N SER A 56 4.55 -5.95 -13.31
CA SER A 56 4.99 -5.90 -14.72
C SER A 56 4.88 -4.50 -15.33
N ARG A 57 3.88 -3.72 -14.90
CA ARG A 57 3.62 -2.37 -15.36
C ARG A 57 3.03 -1.50 -14.25
N GLU A 58 3.56 -0.29 -14.11
CA GLU A 58 2.97 0.77 -13.29
C GLU A 58 1.83 1.46 -14.04
N LEU A 59 0.66 1.51 -13.41
CA LEU A 59 -0.55 2.15 -13.94
C LEU A 59 -0.73 3.56 -13.37
N ALA A 60 -0.40 3.75 -12.10
CA ALA A 60 -0.47 5.02 -11.41
C ALA A 60 0.51 5.08 -10.23
N ARG A 61 0.94 6.28 -9.87
CA ARG A 61 1.74 6.54 -8.68
C ARG A 61 1.34 7.86 -8.03
N GLU A 62 1.26 7.84 -6.71
CA GLU A 62 0.91 8.98 -5.88
C GLU A 62 1.88 9.08 -4.70
N LEU A 63 2.31 10.30 -4.37
CA LEU A 63 3.09 10.60 -3.17
C LEU A 63 2.19 11.27 -2.13
N VAL A 64 2.14 10.69 -0.94
CA VAL A 64 1.39 11.23 0.20
C VAL A 64 2.35 11.44 1.35
N VAL A 65 2.50 12.69 1.79
CA VAL A 65 3.47 13.05 2.84
C VAL A 65 2.96 12.63 4.22
N ASP A 66 1.66 12.79 4.46
CA ASP A 66 1.04 12.45 5.74
C ASP A 66 0.78 10.95 5.87
N ARG A 67 1.17 10.38 7.01
CA ARG A 67 1.02 8.95 7.29
C ARG A 67 -0.44 8.51 7.36
N ARG A 68 -1.29 9.26 8.07
CA ARG A 68 -2.70 8.86 8.27
C ARG A 68 -3.45 8.94 6.95
N ALA A 69 -3.22 9.99 6.18
CA ALA A 69 -3.77 10.15 4.84
C ALA A 69 -3.31 9.02 3.91
N ALA A 70 -2.04 8.63 3.93
CA ALA A 70 -1.52 7.54 3.10
C ALA A 70 -2.18 6.19 3.43
N ILE A 71 -2.33 5.89 4.73
CA ILE A 71 -2.95 4.65 5.20
C ILE A 71 -4.46 4.64 4.88
N ASN A 72 -5.17 5.72 5.15
CA ASN A 72 -6.59 5.83 4.83
C ASN A 72 -6.83 5.76 3.31
N ARG A 73 -5.99 6.42 2.50
CA ARG A 73 -6.06 6.37 1.05
C ARG A 73 -5.82 4.96 0.52
N PHE A 74 -4.83 4.26 1.06
CA PHE A 74 -4.57 2.87 0.71
C PHE A 74 -5.77 1.98 1.04
N ALA A 75 -6.30 2.07 2.27
CA ALA A 75 -7.44 1.29 2.72
C ALA A 75 -8.68 1.50 1.82
N GLU A 76 -8.94 2.74 1.39
CA GLU A 76 -9.99 3.05 0.42
C GLU A 76 -9.75 2.40 -0.94
N LEU A 77 -8.52 2.48 -1.46
CA LEU A 77 -8.16 1.92 -2.77
C LEU A 77 -8.32 0.40 -2.82
N ILE A 78 -8.08 -0.29 -1.70
CA ILE A 78 -8.20 -1.75 -1.60
C ILE A 78 -9.52 -2.20 -0.96
N VAL A 79 -10.47 -1.28 -0.78
CA VAL A 79 -11.83 -1.55 -0.29
C VAL A 79 -11.85 -2.22 1.08
N LEU A 80 -10.93 -1.84 1.97
CA LEU A 80 -11.04 -2.17 3.39
C LEU A 80 -12.13 -1.29 4.01
N ASN A 81 -13.19 -1.90 4.55
CA ASN A 81 -14.35 -1.21 5.14
C ASN A 81 -14.06 -0.54 6.51
N GLU A 82 -12.83 -0.12 6.77
CA GLU A 82 -12.34 0.40 8.05
C GLU A 82 -11.59 1.73 7.84
N ARG A 83 -11.67 2.67 8.80
CA ARG A 83 -11.01 3.99 8.72
C ARG A 83 -10.33 4.36 10.04
N LEU A 84 -9.16 5.02 9.97
CA LEU A 84 -8.41 5.56 11.11
C LEU A 84 -8.87 6.96 11.46
#